data_AF-G2Y1F0-F1
#
_entry.id   AF-G2Y1F0-F1
#
_cell.length_a   1.000
_cell.length_b   1.000
_cell.length_c   1.000
_cell.angle_alpha   90.00
_cell.angle_beta   90.00
_cell.angle_gamma   90.00
#
_symmetry.space_group_name_H-M   'P 1'
#
loop_
_entity.id
_entity.type
_entity.pdbx_description
1 polymer ?
#
loop_
_entity_poly.entity_id
_entity_poly.type
_entity_poly.pdbx_seq_one_letter_code
_entity_poly.pdbx_strand_id
1 'polypeptide(L)'
;MDFLQRLARFLDRPLFPWKKLIVGFSLAQYLFEGFLSLRQYQVLKQTRPPKVLSNEVSQEVFDKSQAYGRAKAQFGFVAGLYGQIQNTAFIYFDILPKLWDFTGSWLLRLAPARFTGEISHSIVFVLTFIVIQQFISLPTSIYQTFVLEEKFGFNKQTPKIFVTDMLKGQMLAFTLTPPILAGFLTIIQKTGHQFFYYLWLFGAGLQVFMITIYPITILPLFNKLSPLEPGELKDGVEALAKRLNFPLHELHVIDGSKRSAHSNAYFFGLPWKKHIVIYDTLIEKSDTQEIVAVLAHELGHWSRGHTTKLFGISQAHFFYIFSLFSVFINNHSLYQSFGFHNEFPIIIGFILFSDALAPMDTVIKLLMNILSRKYEFEADDFAQGLGYQAELARSLIKLQIQNLSTMDADWMYASYHFSHPILSERLGALGWKSSGPVAPAAAKDEKTAQASGREL
;
A
#
# COMPACT_ATOMS: atom_id res chain seq x y z
N MET A 1 9.01 3.21 32.54
CA MET A 1 8.07 2.28 33.19
C MET A 1 6.97 2.98 33.99
N ASP A 2 7.27 3.93 34.89
CA ASP A 2 6.26 4.62 35.72
C ASP A 2 5.17 5.36 34.89
N PHE A 3 5.55 6.07 33.82
CA PHE A 3 4.59 6.74 32.94
C PHE A 3 3.57 5.77 32.29
N LEU A 4 4.04 4.67 31.70
CA LEU A 4 3.17 3.69 31.05
C LEU A 4 2.21 3.03 32.04
N GLN A 5 2.65 2.76 33.27
CA GLN A 5 1.80 2.21 34.33
C GLN A 5 0.75 3.21 34.83
N ARG A 6 1.09 4.50 34.90
CA ARG A 6 0.11 5.56 35.23
C ARG A 6 -0.91 5.72 34.12
N LEU A 7 -0.47 5.69 32.86
CA LEU A 7 -1.34 5.73 31.70
C LEU A 7 -2.29 4.51 31.66
N ALA A 8 -1.78 3.31 31.91
CA ALA A 8 -2.58 2.09 31.95
C ALA A 8 -3.69 2.19 33.00
N ARG A 9 -3.37 2.63 34.23
CA ARG A 9 -4.36 2.83 35.30
C ARG A 9 -5.37 3.91 34.99
N PHE A 10 -4.96 4.98 34.31
CA PHE A 10 -5.87 6.06 33.92
C PHE A 10 -6.88 5.59 32.87
N LEU A 11 -6.41 4.79 31.91
CA LEU A 11 -7.21 4.26 30.81
C LEU A 11 -8.06 3.06 31.24
N ASP A 12 -7.62 2.25 32.20
CA ASP A 12 -8.39 1.12 32.74
C ASP A 12 -9.21 1.52 33.96
N ARG A 13 -10.31 2.24 33.72
CA ARG A 13 -11.24 2.65 34.78
C ARG A 13 -12.69 2.28 34.43
N PRO A 14 -13.54 2.02 35.44
CA PRO A 14 -14.95 1.75 35.19
C PRO A 14 -15.60 2.85 34.36
N LEU A 15 -16.43 2.45 33.40
CA LEU A 15 -17.20 3.35 32.52
C LEU A 15 -16.34 4.26 31.63
N PHE A 16 -15.05 3.95 31.41
CA PHE A 16 -14.28 4.64 30.38
C PHE A 16 -14.95 4.45 29.01
N PRO A 17 -15.21 5.53 28.24
CA PRO A 17 -16.11 5.47 27.08
C PRO A 17 -15.42 4.94 25.80
N TRP A 18 -14.75 3.79 25.88
CA TRP A 18 -13.94 3.22 24.80
C TRP A 18 -14.69 3.09 23.48
N LYS A 19 -15.87 2.46 23.50
CA LYS A 19 -16.71 2.26 22.32
C LYS A 19 -17.06 3.60 21.65
N LYS A 20 -17.42 4.63 22.44
CA LYS A 20 -17.72 5.98 21.91
C LYS A 20 -16.48 6.67 21.35
N LEU A 21 -15.32 6.52 21.99
CA LEU A 21 -14.07 7.11 21.52
C LEU A 21 -13.61 6.50 20.20
N ILE A 22 -13.57 5.17 20.11
CA ILE A 22 -13.14 4.46 18.89
C ILE A 22 -14.08 4.77 17.72
N VAL A 23 -15.41 4.71 17.93
CA VAL A 23 -16.38 5.11 16.90
C VAL A 23 -16.23 6.59 16.54
N GLY A 24 -16.01 7.46 17.53
CA GLY A 24 -15.79 8.89 17.33
C GLY A 24 -14.53 9.16 16.49
N PHE A 25 -13.42 8.46 16.76
CA PHE A 25 -12.18 8.57 16.00
C PHE A 25 -12.37 8.08 14.56
N SER A 26 -13.00 6.91 14.37
CA SER A 26 -13.34 6.39 13.05
C SER A 26 -14.19 7.37 12.25
N LEU A 27 -15.24 7.93 12.86
CA LEU A 27 -16.11 8.90 12.19
C LEU A 27 -15.37 10.21 11.88
N ALA A 28 -14.57 10.72 12.82
CA ALA A 28 -13.78 11.93 12.61
C ALA A 28 -12.78 11.76 11.46
N GLN A 29 -12.10 10.61 11.39
CA GLN A 29 -11.19 10.28 10.31
C GLN A 29 -11.93 10.17 8.97
N TYR A 30 -13.08 9.48 8.93
CA TYR A 30 -13.92 9.39 7.73
C TYR A 30 -14.34 10.77 7.22
N LEU A 31 -14.82 11.65 8.12
CA LEU A 31 -15.21 13.01 7.77
C LEU A 31 -14.03 13.86 7.31
N PHE A 32 -12.87 13.71 7.95
CA PHE A 32 -11.65 14.40 7.57
C PHE A 32 -11.17 13.98 6.16
N GLU A 33 -11.05 12.68 5.89
CA GLU A 33 -10.65 12.19 4.57
C GLU A 33 -11.70 12.49 3.49
N GLY A 34 -12.99 12.46 3.85
CA GLY A 34 -14.08 12.91 3.00
C GLY A 34 -13.98 14.39 2.65
N PHE A 35 -13.67 15.25 3.62
CA PHE A 35 -13.42 16.67 3.39
C PHE A 35 -12.25 16.91 2.43
N LEU A 36 -11.11 16.23 2.65
CA LEU A 36 -9.96 16.33 1.73
C LEU A 36 -10.33 15.88 0.32
N SER A 37 -11.05 14.76 0.19
CA SER A 37 -11.49 14.22 -1.08
C SER A 37 -12.47 15.16 -1.80
N LEU A 38 -13.35 15.85 -1.06
CA LEU A 38 -14.24 16.87 -1.62
C LEU A 38 -13.46 18.06 -2.17
N ARG A 39 -12.42 18.52 -1.48
CA ARG A 39 -11.53 19.58 -1.99
C ARG A 39 -10.87 19.17 -3.30
N GLN A 40 -10.29 17.97 -3.32
CA GLN A 40 -9.70 17.41 -4.54
C GLN A 40 -10.72 17.29 -5.66
N TYR A 41 -11.94 16.86 -5.36
CA TYR A 41 -13.01 16.77 -6.36
C TYR A 41 -13.34 18.12 -7.02
N GLN A 42 -13.22 19.24 -6.30
CA GLN A 42 -13.39 20.56 -6.92
C GLN A 42 -12.24 20.91 -7.86
N VAL A 43 -11.00 20.56 -7.52
CA VAL A 43 -9.85 20.70 -8.44
C VAL A 43 -10.08 19.86 -9.69
N LEU A 44 -10.64 18.67 -9.54
CA LEU A 44 -10.93 17.77 -10.66
C LEU A 44 -12.07 18.25 -11.60
N LYS A 45 -12.75 19.35 -11.28
CA LYS A 45 -13.74 19.99 -12.16
C LYS A 45 -13.15 21.07 -13.06
N GLN A 46 -11.87 21.42 -12.87
CA GLN A 46 -11.21 22.37 -13.75
C GLN A 46 -11.18 21.85 -15.18
N THR A 47 -11.36 22.75 -16.15
CA THR A 47 -11.49 22.42 -17.57
C THR A 47 -10.23 22.70 -18.37
N ARG A 48 -9.16 23.16 -17.73
CA ARG A 48 -7.89 23.49 -18.39
C ARG A 48 -6.72 22.92 -17.61
N PRO A 49 -5.68 22.43 -18.31
CA PRO A 49 -4.47 21.96 -17.65
C PRO A 49 -3.75 23.08 -16.90
N PRO A 50 -3.01 22.75 -15.82
CA PRO A 50 -2.10 23.71 -15.18
C PRO A 50 -1.14 24.31 -16.21
N LYS A 51 -0.76 25.58 -16.01
CA LYS A 51 0.12 26.31 -16.95
C LYS A 51 1.41 25.54 -17.26
N VAL A 52 2.01 24.90 -16.25
CA VAL A 52 3.24 24.10 -16.36
C VAL A 52 3.07 22.92 -17.34
N LEU A 53 1.87 22.36 -17.46
CA LEU A 53 1.57 21.20 -18.30
C LEU A 53 0.84 21.55 -19.60
N SER A 54 0.48 22.83 -19.81
CA SER A 54 -0.37 23.26 -20.92
C SER A 54 0.22 23.00 -22.32
N ASN A 55 1.55 22.98 -22.42
CA ASN A 55 2.27 22.66 -23.67
C ASN A 55 2.63 21.17 -23.80
N GLU A 56 2.42 20.38 -22.75
CA GLU A 56 2.86 18.99 -22.64
C GLU A 56 1.71 17.99 -22.78
N VAL A 57 0.52 18.38 -22.33
CA VAL A 57 -0.67 17.53 -22.26
C VAL A 57 -1.76 18.11 -23.14
N SER A 58 -2.27 17.31 -24.07
CA SER A 58 -3.40 17.72 -24.91
C SER A 58 -4.68 17.88 -24.07
N GLN A 59 -5.60 18.73 -24.54
CA GLN A 59 -6.88 18.94 -23.87
C GLN A 59 -7.68 17.62 -23.72
N GLU A 60 -7.64 16.76 -24.74
CA GLU A 60 -8.32 15.45 -24.72
C GLU A 60 -7.78 14.54 -23.60
N VAL A 61 -6.45 14.44 -23.47
CA VAL A 61 -5.81 13.64 -22.41
C VAL A 61 -6.14 14.23 -21.03
N PHE A 62 -6.11 15.56 -20.91
CA PHE A 62 -6.49 16.24 -19.68
C PHE A 62 -7.94 15.93 -19.29
N ASP A 63 -8.88 16.08 -20.22
CA ASP A 63 -10.30 15.81 -19.96
C ASP A 63 -10.56 14.35 -19.59
N LYS A 64 -9.84 13.40 -20.22
CA LYS A 64 -9.89 11.97 -19.89
C LYS A 64 -9.32 11.69 -18.50
N SER A 65 -8.19 12.29 -18.14
CA SER A 65 -7.60 12.20 -16.79
C SER A 65 -8.53 12.77 -15.73
N GLN A 66 -9.14 13.93 -15.99
CA GLN A 66 -10.11 14.53 -15.09
C GLN A 66 -11.36 13.67 -14.92
N ALA A 67 -11.89 13.08 -16.00
CA ALA A 67 -13.00 12.15 -15.93
C ALA A 67 -12.66 10.90 -15.11
N TYR A 68 -11.45 10.36 -15.26
CA TYR A 68 -10.96 9.22 -14.47
C TYR A 68 -10.82 9.58 -12.99
N GLY A 69 -10.17 10.70 -12.68
CA GLY A 69 -10.03 11.20 -11.32
C GLY A 69 -11.39 11.41 -10.63
N ARG A 70 -12.36 12.01 -11.34
CA ARG A 70 -13.73 12.19 -10.80
C ARG A 70 -14.44 10.86 -10.56
N ALA A 71 -14.30 9.89 -11.46
CA ALA A 71 -14.89 8.56 -11.28
C ALA A 71 -14.30 7.84 -10.06
N LYS A 72 -12.97 7.92 -9.85
CA LYS A 72 -12.30 7.40 -8.65
C LYS A 72 -12.76 8.09 -7.38
N ALA A 73 -12.88 9.42 -7.38
CA ALA A 73 -13.36 10.17 -6.23
C ALA A 73 -14.82 9.80 -5.89
N GLN A 74 -15.70 9.72 -6.90
CA GLN A 74 -17.10 9.30 -6.71
C GLN A 74 -17.21 7.89 -6.12
N PHE A 75 -16.47 6.93 -6.67
CA PHE A 75 -16.37 5.59 -6.11
C PHE A 75 -15.82 5.62 -4.69
N GLY A 76 -14.77 6.39 -4.43
CA GLY A 76 -14.16 6.56 -3.11
C GLY A 76 -15.15 7.06 -2.05
N PHE A 77 -16.03 8.00 -2.38
CA PHE A 77 -17.07 8.46 -1.46
C PHE A 77 -18.06 7.34 -1.09
N VAL A 78 -18.51 6.56 -2.09
CA VAL A 78 -19.46 5.46 -1.87
C VAL A 78 -18.81 4.31 -1.11
N ALA A 79 -17.61 3.89 -1.53
CA ALA A 79 -16.85 2.84 -0.87
C ALA A 79 -16.47 3.22 0.57
N GLY A 80 -16.09 4.48 0.80
CA GLY A 80 -15.82 5.01 2.14
C GLY A 80 -17.06 4.99 3.03
N LEU A 81 -18.23 5.41 2.52
CA LEU A 81 -19.48 5.33 3.27
C LEU A 81 -19.86 3.89 3.60
N TYR A 82 -19.74 2.98 2.61
CA TYR A 82 -19.96 1.55 2.80
C TYR A 82 -19.07 0.98 3.91
N GLY A 83 -17.77 1.28 3.87
CA GLY A 83 -16.81 0.87 4.90
C GLY A 83 -17.11 1.46 6.28
N GLN A 84 -17.53 2.73 6.35
CA GLN A 84 -17.90 3.38 7.61
C GLN A 84 -19.16 2.75 8.23
N ILE A 85 -20.17 2.44 7.41
CA ILE A 85 -21.37 1.71 7.85
C ILE A 85 -20.97 0.33 8.37
N GLN A 86 -20.12 -0.40 7.63
CA GLN A 86 -19.64 -1.71 8.03
C GLN A 86 -18.90 -1.66 9.37
N ASN A 87 -17.94 -0.74 9.54
CA ASN A 87 -17.17 -0.60 10.78
C ASN A 87 -18.10 -0.29 11.97
N THR A 88 -18.98 0.70 11.79
CA THR A 88 -19.96 1.09 12.81
C THR A 88 -20.88 -0.09 13.18
N ALA A 89 -21.36 -0.84 12.19
CA ALA A 89 -22.17 -2.04 12.41
C ALA A 89 -21.38 -3.13 13.15
N PHE A 90 -20.11 -3.37 12.78
CA PHE A 90 -19.24 -4.33 13.44
C PHE A 90 -19.11 -4.06 14.95
N ILE A 91 -18.96 -2.78 15.31
CA ILE A 91 -18.82 -2.34 16.70
C ILE A 91 -20.16 -2.39 17.46
N TYR A 92 -21.25 -1.85 16.90
CA TYR A 92 -22.52 -1.74 17.63
C TYR A 92 -23.31 -3.04 17.68
N PHE A 93 -23.13 -3.95 16.72
CA PHE A 93 -23.73 -5.29 16.77
C PHE A 93 -22.86 -6.31 17.48
N ASP A 94 -21.75 -5.89 18.10
CA ASP A 94 -20.82 -6.75 18.84
C ASP A 94 -20.43 -7.99 18.00
N ILE A 95 -20.03 -7.76 16.75
CA ILE A 95 -19.68 -8.83 15.82
C ILE A 95 -18.41 -9.56 16.26
N LEU A 96 -17.44 -8.85 16.84
CA LEU A 96 -16.19 -9.44 17.33
C LEU A 96 -16.41 -10.53 18.40
N PRO A 97 -17.13 -10.30 19.52
CA PRO A 97 -17.38 -11.37 20.50
C PRO A 97 -18.24 -12.50 19.92
N LYS A 98 -19.26 -12.20 19.10
CA LYS A 98 -20.06 -13.25 18.44
C LYS A 98 -19.23 -14.15 17.54
N LEU A 99 -18.29 -13.57 16.80
CA LEU A 99 -17.38 -14.31 15.93
C LEU A 99 -16.35 -15.10 16.76
N TRP A 100 -15.89 -14.55 17.88
CA TRP A 100 -15.03 -15.25 18.82
C TRP A 100 -15.73 -16.51 19.35
N ASP A 101 -16.94 -16.38 19.91
CA ASP A 101 -17.72 -17.50 20.44
C ASP A 101 -18.01 -18.56 19.37
N PHE A 102 -18.37 -18.11 18.16
CA PHE A 102 -18.64 -18.98 17.03
C PHE A 102 -17.41 -19.84 16.65
N THR A 103 -16.26 -19.20 16.47
CA THR A 103 -15.02 -19.89 16.11
C THR A 103 -14.48 -20.78 17.23
N GLY A 104 -14.72 -20.41 18.49
CA GLY A 104 -14.42 -21.24 19.66
C GLY A 104 -15.27 -22.51 19.67
N SER A 105 -16.57 -22.38 19.42
CA SER A 105 -17.48 -23.53 19.32
C SER A 105 -17.10 -24.49 18.19
N TRP A 106 -16.64 -23.96 17.06
CA TRP A 106 -16.15 -24.76 15.93
C TRP A 106 -14.88 -25.52 16.28
N LEU A 107 -13.91 -24.83 16.91
CA LEU A 107 -12.66 -25.44 17.33
C LEU A 107 -12.90 -26.59 18.30
N LEU A 108 -13.75 -26.39 19.33
CA LEU A 108 -14.07 -27.42 20.32
C LEU A 108 -14.77 -28.65 19.71
N ARG A 109 -15.53 -28.47 18.63
CA ARG A 109 -16.25 -29.57 17.95
C ARG A 109 -15.37 -30.35 16.97
N LEU A 110 -14.46 -29.67 16.28
CA LEU A 110 -13.77 -30.22 15.11
C LEU A 110 -12.29 -30.53 15.38
N ALA A 111 -11.65 -29.82 16.31
CA ALA A 111 -10.23 -29.97 16.57
C ALA A 111 -9.94 -30.97 17.71
N PRO A 112 -8.87 -31.78 17.59
CA PRO A 112 -8.38 -32.59 18.71
C PRO A 112 -8.06 -31.74 19.95
N ALA A 113 -8.21 -32.31 21.14
CA ALA A 113 -8.01 -31.61 22.43
C ALA A 113 -6.66 -30.88 22.56
N ARG A 114 -5.60 -31.34 21.86
CA ARG A 114 -4.29 -30.65 21.86
C ARG A 114 -4.30 -29.28 21.17
N PHE A 115 -5.35 -28.94 20.42
CA PHE A 115 -5.50 -27.70 19.66
C PHE A 115 -6.61 -26.79 20.24
N THR A 116 -7.01 -26.95 21.49
CA THR A 116 -8.10 -26.15 22.10
C THR A 116 -7.61 -24.96 22.94
N GLY A 117 -6.35 -24.55 22.81
CA GLY A 117 -5.80 -23.39 23.53
C GLY A 117 -6.05 -22.05 22.82
N GLU A 118 -5.86 -20.94 23.54
CA GLU A 118 -6.07 -19.56 23.06
C GLU A 118 -5.39 -19.28 21.70
N ILE A 119 -4.17 -19.80 21.50
CA ILE A 119 -3.44 -19.62 20.24
C ILE A 119 -4.20 -20.23 19.06
N SER A 120 -4.71 -21.46 19.21
CA SER A 120 -5.42 -22.15 18.13
C SER A 120 -6.76 -21.47 17.84
N HIS A 121 -7.47 -21.04 18.88
CA HIS A 121 -8.70 -20.27 18.73
C HIS A 121 -8.44 -18.93 18.04
N SER A 122 -7.41 -18.20 18.45
CA SER A 122 -6.99 -16.94 17.82
C SER A 122 -6.68 -17.12 16.33
N ILE A 123 -6.00 -18.21 15.95
CA ILE A 123 -5.72 -18.53 14.54
C ILE A 123 -7.02 -18.77 13.77
N VAL A 124 -7.90 -19.64 14.27
CA VAL A 124 -9.20 -19.92 13.60
C VAL A 124 -10.04 -18.64 13.50
N PHE A 125 -10.06 -17.84 14.57
CA PHE A 125 -10.73 -16.54 14.59
C PHE A 125 -10.20 -15.61 13.49
N VAL A 126 -8.88 -15.38 13.44
CA VAL A 126 -8.27 -14.48 12.45
C VAL A 126 -8.48 -14.98 11.02
N LEU A 127 -8.31 -16.28 10.75
CA LEU A 127 -8.56 -16.83 9.42
C LEU A 127 -10.03 -16.70 9.00
N THR A 128 -10.97 -16.96 9.91
CA THR A 128 -12.40 -16.79 9.65
C THR A 128 -12.73 -15.31 9.40
N PHE A 129 -12.15 -14.41 10.19
CA PHE A 129 -12.30 -12.97 10.01
C PHE A 129 -11.77 -12.50 8.65
N ILE A 130 -10.58 -12.97 8.22
CA ILE A 130 -10.02 -12.68 6.89
C ILE A 130 -10.98 -13.11 5.77
N VAL A 131 -11.55 -14.31 5.86
CA VAL A 131 -12.51 -14.81 4.87
C VAL A 131 -13.77 -13.95 4.84
N ILE A 132 -14.35 -13.62 6.00
CA ILE A 132 -15.53 -12.76 6.09
C ILE A 132 -15.24 -11.38 5.46
N GLN A 133 -14.12 -10.76 5.81
CA GLN A 133 -13.72 -9.45 5.25
C GLN A 133 -13.49 -9.51 3.73
N GLN A 134 -12.96 -10.62 3.21
CA GLN A 134 -12.83 -10.83 1.77
C GLN A 134 -14.19 -10.85 1.06
N PHE A 135 -15.20 -11.51 1.63
CA PHE A 135 -16.54 -11.53 1.06
C PHE A 135 -17.22 -10.16 1.12
N ILE A 136 -17.07 -9.44 2.23
CA ILE A 136 -17.66 -8.11 2.40
C ILE A 136 -17.02 -7.08 1.45
N SER A 137 -15.70 -7.19 1.19
CA SER A 137 -14.99 -6.28 0.25
C SER A 137 -15.14 -6.67 -1.23
N LEU A 138 -15.77 -7.82 -1.53
CA LEU A 138 -15.88 -8.32 -2.90
C LEU A 138 -16.70 -7.38 -3.82
N PRO A 139 -17.86 -6.82 -3.42
CA PRO A 139 -18.64 -5.92 -4.28
C PRO A 139 -17.85 -4.68 -4.70
N THR A 140 -17.14 -4.03 -3.76
CA THR A 140 -16.31 -2.85 -4.06
C THR A 140 -15.12 -3.22 -4.95
N SER A 141 -14.50 -4.37 -4.72
CA SER A 141 -13.37 -4.86 -5.52
C SER A 141 -13.79 -5.17 -6.96
N ILE A 142 -14.93 -5.86 -7.14
CA ILE A 142 -15.48 -6.17 -8.47
C ILE A 142 -15.82 -4.88 -9.22
N TYR A 143 -16.50 -3.93 -8.56
CA TYR A 143 -16.85 -2.66 -9.20
C TYR A 143 -15.60 -1.87 -9.60
N GLN A 144 -14.60 -1.79 -8.72
CA GLN A 144 -13.35 -1.10 -9.02
C GLN A 144 -12.68 -1.71 -10.25
N THR A 145 -12.49 -3.03 -10.29
CA THR A 145 -11.77 -3.70 -11.39
C THR A 145 -12.58 -3.72 -12.69
N PHE A 146 -13.80 -4.24 -12.66
CA PHE A 146 -14.55 -4.57 -13.89
C PHE A 146 -15.50 -3.48 -14.37
N VAL A 147 -15.69 -2.41 -13.60
CA VAL A 147 -16.52 -1.27 -14.00
C VAL A 147 -15.69 -0.01 -14.09
N LEU A 148 -15.00 0.37 -13.01
CA LEU A 148 -14.25 1.61 -12.98
C LEU A 148 -13.00 1.52 -13.86
N GLU A 149 -12.07 0.59 -13.58
CA GLU A 149 -10.82 0.48 -14.34
C GLU A 149 -11.07 0.03 -15.80
N GLU A 150 -12.07 -0.83 -16.03
CA GLU A 150 -12.50 -1.24 -17.38
C GLU A 150 -12.98 -0.04 -18.21
N LYS A 151 -13.80 0.86 -17.63
CA LYS A 151 -14.32 2.06 -18.32
C LYS A 151 -13.22 2.95 -18.91
N PHE A 152 -12.05 2.98 -18.29
CA PHE A 152 -10.92 3.78 -18.74
C PHE A 152 -9.85 2.96 -19.48
N GLY A 153 -10.10 1.66 -19.70
CA GLY A 153 -9.23 0.76 -20.45
C GLY A 153 -8.01 0.25 -19.67
N PHE A 154 -7.99 0.46 -18.35
CA PHE A 154 -6.88 0.05 -17.49
C PHE A 154 -6.96 -1.40 -17.04
N ASN A 155 -8.16 -1.95 -16.85
CA ASN A 155 -8.31 -3.34 -16.50
C ASN A 155 -7.86 -4.24 -17.67
N LYS A 156 -7.00 -5.22 -17.34
CA LYS A 156 -6.61 -6.32 -18.24
C LYS A 156 -6.88 -7.69 -17.62
N GLN A 157 -7.38 -7.73 -16.38
CA GLN A 157 -7.72 -8.96 -15.69
C GLN A 157 -8.99 -9.57 -16.27
N THR A 158 -8.98 -10.88 -16.51
CA THR A 158 -10.19 -11.67 -16.73
C THR A 158 -10.80 -12.08 -15.38
N PRO A 159 -12.11 -12.41 -15.32
CA PRO A 159 -12.71 -12.97 -14.10
C PRO A 159 -11.97 -14.20 -13.56
N LYS A 160 -11.42 -15.05 -14.45
CA LYS A 160 -10.60 -16.21 -14.08
C LYS A 160 -9.32 -15.78 -13.35
N ILE A 161 -8.58 -14.80 -13.89
CA ILE A 161 -7.37 -14.29 -13.24
C ILE A 161 -7.72 -13.64 -11.90
N PHE A 162 -8.78 -12.83 -11.86
CA PHE A 162 -9.24 -12.17 -10.63
C PHE A 162 -9.55 -13.16 -9.50
N VAL A 163 -10.35 -14.20 -9.78
CA VAL A 163 -10.68 -15.23 -8.78
C VAL A 163 -9.44 -16.07 -8.43
N THR A 164 -8.59 -16.41 -9.40
CA THR A 164 -7.37 -17.17 -9.14
C THR A 164 -6.40 -16.40 -8.24
N ASP A 165 -6.21 -15.11 -8.48
CA ASP A 165 -5.36 -14.24 -7.66
C ASP A 165 -5.95 -14.09 -6.24
N MET A 166 -7.28 -13.93 -6.12
CA MET A 166 -7.96 -13.92 -4.83
C MET A 166 -7.71 -15.21 -4.05
N LEU A 167 -7.87 -16.38 -4.68
CA LEU A 167 -7.64 -17.68 -4.04
C LEU A 167 -6.16 -17.91 -3.67
N LYS A 168 -5.22 -17.50 -4.52
CA LYS A 168 -3.77 -17.54 -4.21
C LYS A 168 -3.44 -16.65 -3.00
N GLY A 169 -4.01 -15.44 -2.95
CA GLY A 169 -3.87 -14.54 -1.81
C GLY A 169 -4.40 -15.15 -0.52
N GLN A 170 -5.57 -15.78 -0.56
CA GLN A 170 -6.14 -16.50 0.58
C GLN A 170 -5.26 -17.69 1.00
N MET A 171 -4.77 -18.49 0.05
CA MET A 171 -3.85 -19.59 0.35
C MET A 171 -2.58 -19.10 1.05
N LEU A 172 -2.00 -17.98 0.60
CA LEU A 172 -0.84 -17.37 1.26
C LEU A 172 -1.18 -16.88 2.66
N ALA A 173 -2.32 -16.21 2.85
CA ALA A 173 -2.78 -15.77 4.16
C ALA A 173 -2.93 -16.96 5.13
N PHE A 174 -3.54 -18.06 4.67
CA PHE A 174 -3.72 -19.29 5.43
C PHE A 174 -2.40 -20.02 5.73
N THR A 175 -1.38 -19.83 4.90
CA THR A 175 -0.06 -20.44 5.10
C THR A 175 0.81 -19.61 6.06
N LEU A 176 0.83 -18.29 5.89
CA LEU A 176 1.73 -17.39 6.61
C LEU A 176 1.17 -16.92 7.95
N THR A 177 -0.15 -16.64 8.03
CA THR A 177 -0.76 -16.09 9.24
C THR A 177 -0.63 -17.02 10.45
N PRO A 178 -0.91 -18.34 10.36
CA PRO A 178 -0.84 -19.22 11.52
C PRO A 178 0.53 -19.26 12.23
N PRO A 179 1.68 -19.51 11.55
CA PRO A 179 2.97 -19.54 12.22
C PRO A 179 3.38 -18.16 12.76
N ILE A 180 3.08 -17.07 12.03
CA ILE A 180 3.36 -15.71 12.50
C ILE A 180 2.56 -15.40 13.77
N LEU A 181 1.26 -15.67 13.75
CA LEU A 181 0.35 -15.39 14.86
C LEU A 181 0.67 -16.29 16.07
N ALA A 182 0.97 -17.57 15.84
CA ALA A 182 1.41 -18.47 16.89
C ALA A 182 2.69 -17.96 17.57
N GLY A 183 3.69 -17.52 16.78
CA GLY A 183 4.91 -16.92 17.29
C GLY A 183 4.64 -15.67 18.12
N PHE A 184 3.86 -14.74 17.56
CA PHE A 184 3.43 -13.50 18.23
C PHE A 184 2.77 -13.77 19.59
N LEU A 185 1.73 -14.62 19.62
CA LEU A 185 1.00 -14.92 20.85
C LEU A 185 1.86 -15.69 21.86
N THR A 186 2.66 -16.65 21.40
CA THR A 186 3.57 -17.41 22.26
C THR A 186 4.59 -16.51 22.95
N ILE A 187 5.15 -15.53 22.23
CA ILE A 187 6.10 -14.57 22.81
C ILE A 187 5.43 -13.82 23.94
N ILE A 188 4.24 -13.27 23.72
CA ILE A 188 3.49 -12.53 24.74
C ILE A 188 3.21 -13.40 25.96
N GLN A 189 2.66 -14.60 25.75
CA GLN A 189 2.30 -15.52 26.84
C GLN A 189 3.51 -15.96 27.67
N LYS A 190 4.70 -16.12 27.05
CA LYS A 190 5.91 -16.62 27.73
C LYS A 190 6.78 -15.55 28.40
N THR A 191 6.74 -14.31 27.91
CA THR A 191 7.72 -13.28 28.32
C THR A 191 7.14 -12.18 29.20
N GLY A 192 5.83 -12.19 29.46
CA GLY A 192 5.16 -11.27 30.38
C GLY A 192 5.50 -9.82 30.08
N HIS A 193 5.85 -9.01 31.09
CA HIS A 193 6.10 -7.57 30.91
C HIS A 193 7.24 -7.20 29.95
N GLN A 194 8.11 -8.13 29.55
CA GLN A 194 9.21 -7.87 28.61
C GLN A 194 8.84 -8.19 27.16
N PHE A 195 7.60 -8.62 26.88
CA PHE A 195 7.19 -9.11 25.56
C PHE A 195 7.51 -8.15 24.43
N PHE A 196 7.43 -6.84 24.65
CA PHE A 196 7.61 -5.85 23.59
C PHE A 196 9.02 -5.87 22.99
N TYR A 197 10.06 -6.18 23.77
CA TYR A 197 11.43 -6.35 23.25
C TYR A 197 11.53 -7.58 22.34
N TYR A 198 10.96 -8.70 22.77
CA TYR A 198 10.97 -9.95 22.01
C TYR A 198 10.09 -9.90 20.76
N LEU A 199 8.93 -9.26 20.85
CA LEU A 199 8.05 -9.00 19.71
C LEU A 199 8.70 -8.06 18.70
N TRP A 200 9.39 -7.01 19.17
CA TRP A 200 10.13 -6.13 18.29
C TRP A 200 11.22 -6.90 17.53
N LEU A 201 12.01 -7.73 18.21
CA LEU A 201 13.04 -8.55 17.56
C LEU A 201 12.43 -9.57 16.58
N PHE A 202 11.34 -10.24 16.98
CA PHE A 202 10.60 -11.16 16.12
C PHE A 202 10.04 -10.45 14.88
N GLY A 203 9.41 -9.28 15.05
CA GLY A 203 8.88 -8.46 13.98
C GLY A 203 9.96 -7.93 13.03
N ALA A 204 11.10 -7.48 13.57
CA ALA A 204 12.24 -7.06 12.77
C ALA A 204 12.80 -8.21 11.93
N GLY A 205 12.99 -9.39 12.55
CA GLY A 205 13.43 -10.59 11.85
C GLY A 205 12.44 -11.02 10.77
N LEU A 206 11.15 -11.03 11.09
CA LEU A 206 10.08 -11.33 10.13
C LEU A 206 10.05 -10.32 8.97
N GLN A 207 10.21 -9.03 9.25
CA GLN A 207 10.24 -7.99 8.21
C GLN A 207 11.41 -8.18 7.25
N VAL A 208 12.62 -8.46 7.76
CA VAL A 208 13.79 -8.76 6.92
C VAL A 208 13.59 -10.03 6.11
N PHE A 209 13.03 -11.07 6.75
CA PHE A 209 12.67 -12.32 6.08
C PHE A 209 11.68 -12.07 4.93
N MET A 210 10.60 -11.32 5.19
CA MET A 210 9.57 -11.02 4.20
C MET A 210 10.07 -10.14 3.06
N ILE A 211 10.89 -9.11 3.33
CA ILE A 211 11.51 -8.29 2.26
C ILE A 211 12.39 -9.14 1.35
N THR A 212 13.02 -10.19 1.89
CA THR A 212 13.88 -11.10 1.12
C THR A 212 13.06 -12.13 0.34
N ILE A 213 12.06 -12.74 0.97
CA ILE A 213 11.29 -13.86 0.42
C ILE A 213 10.21 -13.39 -0.56
N TYR A 214 9.57 -12.24 -0.31
CA TYR A 214 8.47 -11.74 -1.12
C TYR A 214 8.77 -11.72 -2.63
N PRO A 215 9.85 -11.07 -3.12
CA PRO A 215 10.09 -10.99 -4.55
C PRO A 215 10.56 -12.32 -5.17
N ILE A 216 11.11 -13.23 -4.36
CA ILE A 216 11.69 -14.51 -4.82
C ILE A 216 10.63 -15.61 -4.91
N THR A 217 9.72 -15.69 -3.95
CA THR A 217 8.76 -16.80 -3.87
C THR A 217 7.31 -16.37 -3.97
N ILE A 218 6.94 -15.20 -3.44
CA ILE A 218 5.53 -14.76 -3.40
C ILE A 218 5.15 -14.09 -4.72
N LEU A 219 5.94 -13.11 -5.16
CA LEU A 219 5.67 -12.36 -6.37
C LEU A 219 5.56 -13.26 -7.63
N PRO A 220 6.41 -14.29 -7.82
CA PRO A 220 6.30 -15.21 -8.95
C PRO A 220 5.03 -16.07 -8.98
N LEU A 221 4.31 -16.22 -7.87
CA LEU A 221 3.01 -16.90 -7.85
C LEU A 221 1.94 -16.11 -8.60
N PHE A 222 2.13 -14.79 -8.71
CA PHE A 222 1.19 -13.88 -9.35
C PHE A 222 1.69 -13.46 -10.73
N ASN A 223 2.94 -13.00 -10.83
CA ASN A 223 3.50 -12.44 -12.05
C ASN A 223 4.66 -13.29 -12.56
N LYS A 224 4.81 -13.40 -13.87
CA LYS A 224 6.00 -13.98 -14.48
C LYS A 224 7.12 -12.94 -14.45
N LEU A 225 8.25 -13.32 -13.85
CA LEU A 225 9.51 -12.60 -13.97
C LEU A 225 10.37 -13.29 -15.01
N SER A 226 10.68 -12.61 -16.10
CA SER A 226 11.59 -13.10 -17.15
C SER A 226 12.88 -12.28 -17.14
N PRO A 227 14.06 -12.83 -17.47
CA PRO A 227 15.25 -12.02 -17.68
C PRO A 227 15.03 -10.95 -18.76
N LEU A 228 15.65 -9.78 -18.60
CA LEU A 228 15.64 -8.76 -19.64
C LEU A 228 16.48 -9.22 -20.84
N GLU A 229 15.88 -9.16 -22.02
CA GLU A 229 16.52 -9.55 -23.28
C GLU A 229 17.76 -8.68 -23.59
N PRO A 230 18.79 -9.21 -24.26
CA PRO A 230 19.93 -8.42 -24.71
C PRO A 230 19.51 -7.29 -25.64
N GLY A 231 20.11 -6.11 -25.48
CA GLY A 231 19.83 -4.94 -26.31
C GLY A 231 20.23 -3.63 -25.64
N GLU A 232 19.97 -2.52 -26.33
CA GLU A 232 20.38 -1.17 -25.90
C GLU A 232 19.90 -0.83 -24.47
N LEU A 233 18.68 -1.24 -24.11
CA LEU A 233 18.15 -1.01 -22.77
C LEU A 233 18.97 -1.73 -21.71
N LYS A 234 19.24 -3.03 -21.90
CA LYS A 234 20.04 -3.80 -20.95
C LYS A 234 21.43 -3.20 -20.78
N ASP A 235 22.09 -2.87 -21.88
CA ASP A 235 23.42 -2.27 -21.88
C ASP A 235 23.42 -0.91 -21.14
N GLY A 236 22.40 -0.09 -21.38
CA GLY A 236 22.22 1.20 -20.71
C GLY A 236 22.05 1.07 -19.19
N VAL A 237 21.23 0.10 -18.74
CA VAL A 237 21.03 -0.15 -17.29
C VAL A 237 22.30 -0.71 -16.65
N GLU A 238 22.98 -1.65 -17.29
CA GLU A 238 24.23 -2.22 -16.77
C GLU A 238 25.34 -1.16 -16.68
N ALA A 239 25.44 -0.28 -17.68
CA ALA A 239 26.38 0.84 -17.67
C ALA A 239 26.08 1.82 -16.53
N LEU A 240 24.81 2.18 -16.31
CA LEU A 240 24.39 3.03 -15.20
C LEU A 240 24.70 2.38 -13.84
N ALA A 241 24.35 1.10 -13.67
CA ALA A 241 24.62 0.35 -12.45
C ALA A 241 26.14 0.30 -12.16
N LYS A 242 26.96 0.04 -13.18
CA LYS A 242 28.42 0.04 -13.07
C LYS A 242 28.96 1.42 -12.69
N ARG A 243 28.49 2.50 -13.32
CA ARG A 243 28.87 3.88 -13.01
C ARG A 243 28.62 4.24 -11.54
N LEU A 244 27.54 3.69 -10.97
CA LEU A 244 27.12 3.96 -9.59
C LEU A 244 27.64 2.94 -8.57
N ASN A 245 28.45 1.96 -8.98
CA ASN A 245 28.83 0.80 -8.17
C ASN A 245 27.62 0.11 -7.51
N PHE A 246 26.49 0.10 -8.21
CA PHE A 246 25.29 -0.59 -7.78
C PHE A 246 25.52 -2.10 -7.92
N PRO A 247 25.29 -2.91 -6.86
CA PRO A 247 25.54 -4.35 -6.88
C PRO A 247 24.43 -5.10 -7.63
N LEU A 248 24.28 -4.81 -8.92
CA LEU A 248 23.32 -5.44 -9.82
C LEU A 248 23.66 -6.94 -9.96
N HIS A 249 22.68 -7.78 -9.65
CA HIS A 249 22.74 -9.22 -9.84
C HIS A 249 21.99 -9.63 -11.11
N GLU A 250 20.70 -9.28 -11.22
CA GLU A 250 19.86 -9.62 -12.37
C GLU A 250 18.90 -8.48 -12.73
N LEU A 251 18.56 -8.43 -14.02
CA LEU A 251 17.57 -7.55 -14.63
C LEU A 251 16.38 -8.38 -15.08
N HIS A 252 15.18 -8.05 -14.59
CA HIS A 252 13.95 -8.75 -14.92
C HIS A 252 12.91 -7.84 -15.56
N VAL A 253 12.08 -8.45 -16.40
CA VAL A 253 10.81 -7.90 -16.88
C VAL A 253 9.67 -8.61 -16.18
N ILE A 254 8.72 -7.83 -15.66
CA ILE A 254 7.47 -8.34 -15.06
C ILE A 254 6.30 -8.17 -16.02
N ASP A 255 5.47 -9.21 -16.14
CA ASP A 255 4.26 -9.24 -17.00
C ASP A 255 3.07 -8.43 -16.41
N GLY A 256 3.32 -7.17 -16.06
CA GLY A 256 2.33 -6.27 -15.46
C GLY A 256 1.10 -6.05 -16.33
N SER A 257 1.29 -6.06 -17.66
CA SER A 257 0.23 -5.94 -18.67
C SER A 257 -0.90 -6.96 -18.52
N LYS A 258 -0.64 -8.13 -17.90
CA LYS A 258 -1.65 -9.16 -17.64
C LYS A 258 -2.75 -8.70 -16.66
N ARG A 259 -2.45 -7.69 -15.84
CA ARG A 259 -3.38 -7.17 -14.82
C ARG A 259 -3.81 -5.75 -15.10
N SER A 260 -2.88 -4.91 -15.54
CA SER A 260 -3.15 -3.50 -15.72
C SER A 260 -2.30 -2.90 -16.83
N ALA A 261 -2.81 -1.85 -17.47
CA ALA A 261 -2.04 -1.05 -18.41
C ALA A 261 -1.08 -0.03 -17.73
N HIS A 262 -1.00 -0.01 -16.39
CA HIS A 262 -0.11 0.88 -15.65
C HIS A 262 1.37 0.49 -15.78
N SER A 263 2.24 1.50 -15.82
CA SER A 263 3.69 1.35 -15.99
C SER A 263 4.46 1.71 -14.71
N ASN A 264 5.51 0.95 -14.40
CA ASN A 264 6.37 1.17 -13.23
C ASN A 264 7.75 0.50 -13.38
N ALA A 265 8.70 0.82 -12.49
CA ALA A 265 9.96 0.11 -12.30
C ALA A 265 10.34 0.15 -10.82
N TYR A 266 11.10 -0.82 -10.33
CA TYR A 266 11.62 -0.83 -8.97
C TYR A 266 12.82 -1.74 -8.82
N PHE A 267 13.52 -1.66 -7.70
CA PHE A 267 14.57 -2.61 -7.32
C PHE A 267 14.28 -3.29 -5.98
N PHE A 268 14.84 -4.48 -5.78
CA PHE A 268 14.74 -5.22 -4.54
C PHE A 268 16.04 -5.97 -4.23
N GLY A 269 16.08 -6.64 -3.07
CA GLY A 269 17.16 -7.55 -2.70
C GLY A 269 18.02 -7.04 -1.56
N LEU A 270 18.98 -7.85 -1.16
CA LEU A 270 19.89 -7.57 -0.06
C LEU A 270 20.87 -6.45 -0.44
N PRO A 271 21.48 -5.72 0.53
CA PRO A 271 22.39 -4.62 0.23
C PRO A 271 23.53 -4.98 -0.73
N TRP A 272 23.99 -6.23 -0.74
CA TRP A 272 25.09 -6.74 -1.57
C TRP A 272 24.66 -7.49 -2.84
N LYS A 273 23.35 -7.72 -3.05
CA LYS A 273 22.79 -8.39 -4.23
C LYS A 273 21.43 -7.79 -4.55
N LYS A 274 21.38 -6.95 -5.58
CA LYS A 274 20.19 -6.21 -5.98
C LYS A 274 19.66 -6.67 -7.33
N HIS A 275 18.34 -6.72 -7.45
CA HIS A 275 17.63 -7.04 -8.67
C HIS A 275 16.82 -5.82 -9.10
N ILE A 276 16.79 -5.54 -10.40
CA ILE A 276 15.96 -4.50 -10.98
C ILE A 276 14.82 -5.17 -11.73
N VAL A 277 13.60 -4.66 -11.55
CA VAL A 277 12.38 -5.14 -12.22
C VAL A 277 11.75 -3.99 -12.99
N ILE A 278 11.54 -4.20 -14.28
CA ILE A 278 10.93 -3.23 -15.19
C ILE A 278 9.60 -3.80 -15.69
N TYR A 279 8.53 -3.02 -15.65
CA TYR A 279 7.25 -3.47 -16.21
C TYR A 279 7.33 -3.54 -17.74
N ASP A 280 6.75 -4.58 -18.32
CA ASP A 280 6.56 -4.69 -19.77
C ASP A 280 5.86 -3.46 -20.37
N THR A 281 4.82 -2.95 -19.70
CA THR A 281 4.10 -1.73 -20.07
C THR A 281 4.97 -0.46 -20.07
N LEU A 282 6.06 -0.43 -19.29
CA LEU A 282 7.01 0.68 -19.31
C LEU A 282 7.92 0.60 -20.53
N ILE A 283 8.40 -0.62 -20.83
CA ILE A 283 9.28 -0.91 -21.97
C ILE A 283 8.55 -0.64 -23.30
N GLU A 284 7.29 -1.04 -23.40
CA GLU A 284 6.49 -0.88 -24.62
C GLU A 284 6.19 0.59 -24.98
N LYS A 285 6.21 1.49 -24.00
CA LYS A 285 5.68 2.86 -24.15
C LYS A 285 6.68 3.97 -23.90
N SER A 286 7.94 3.63 -23.65
CA SER A 286 9.00 4.61 -23.33
C SER A 286 10.26 4.29 -24.11
N ASP A 287 11.01 5.34 -24.44
CA ASP A 287 12.29 5.17 -25.12
C ASP A 287 13.34 4.64 -24.14
N THR A 288 14.36 3.94 -24.65
CA THR A 288 15.43 3.36 -23.82
C THR A 288 16.04 4.36 -22.84
N GLN A 289 16.38 5.57 -23.32
CA GLN A 289 17.01 6.61 -22.50
C GLN A 289 16.08 7.13 -21.40
N GLU A 290 14.76 7.16 -21.65
CA GLU A 290 13.76 7.54 -20.65
C GLU A 290 13.66 6.50 -19.53
N ILE A 291 13.71 5.21 -19.87
CA ILE A 291 13.72 4.13 -18.88
C ILE A 291 15.00 4.17 -18.05
N VAL A 292 16.16 4.40 -18.68
CA VAL A 292 17.43 4.58 -17.97
C VAL A 292 17.37 5.78 -17.02
N ALA A 293 16.71 6.89 -17.41
CA ALA A 293 16.50 8.04 -16.54
C ALA A 293 15.59 7.75 -15.35
N VAL A 294 14.50 6.99 -15.54
CA VAL A 294 13.65 6.49 -14.44
C VAL A 294 14.48 5.63 -13.49
N LEU A 295 15.32 4.73 -14.02
CA LEU A 295 16.20 3.91 -13.18
C LEU A 295 17.28 4.74 -12.49
N ALA A 296 17.77 5.83 -13.07
CA ALA A 296 18.67 6.75 -12.39
C ALA A 296 18.01 7.38 -11.15
N HIS A 297 16.72 7.73 -11.23
CA HIS A 297 15.91 8.16 -10.10
C HIS A 297 15.77 7.04 -9.04
N GLU A 298 15.40 5.82 -9.46
CA GLU A 298 15.31 4.65 -8.56
C GLU A 298 16.63 4.38 -7.82
N LEU A 299 17.76 4.42 -8.55
CA LEU A 299 19.09 4.23 -7.97
C LEU A 299 19.50 5.41 -7.08
N GLY A 300 18.90 6.59 -7.24
CA GLY A 300 18.98 7.72 -6.32
C GLY A 300 18.44 7.37 -4.93
N HIS A 301 17.32 6.66 -4.84
CA HIS A 301 16.80 6.17 -3.55
C HIS A 301 17.77 5.23 -2.84
N TRP A 302 18.42 4.35 -3.61
CA TRP A 302 19.46 3.48 -3.09
C TRP A 302 20.69 4.26 -2.62
N SER A 303 21.20 5.16 -3.47
CA SER A 303 22.41 5.95 -3.19
C SER A 303 22.27 6.83 -1.95
N ARG A 304 21.09 7.45 -1.76
CA ARG A 304 20.78 8.29 -0.59
C ARG A 304 20.32 7.48 0.64
N GLY A 305 20.27 6.15 0.54
CA GLY A 305 19.90 5.24 1.63
C GLY A 305 18.45 5.39 2.11
N HIS A 306 17.54 5.83 1.25
CA HIS A 306 16.14 6.09 1.62
C HIS A 306 15.46 4.86 2.21
N THR A 307 15.63 3.68 1.59
CA THR A 307 15.09 2.41 2.10
C THR A 307 15.64 2.06 3.48
N THR A 308 16.93 2.28 3.73
CA THR A 308 17.57 2.01 5.03
C THR A 308 17.06 2.97 6.11
N LYS A 309 16.89 4.26 5.78
CA LYS A 309 16.30 5.25 6.69
C LYS A 309 14.86 4.88 7.04
N LEU A 310 14.05 4.50 6.05
CA LEU A 310 12.66 4.05 6.26
C LEU A 310 12.59 2.78 7.10
N PHE A 311 13.50 1.83 6.91
CA PHE A 311 13.61 0.63 7.75
C PHE A 311 13.93 0.99 9.21
N GLY A 312 14.85 1.93 9.45
CA GLY A 312 15.14 2.42 10.81
C GLY A 312 13.93 3.09 11.47
N ILE A 313 13.21 3.93 10.72
CA ILE A 313 11.96 4.56 11.18
C ILE A 313 10.91 3.49 11.52
N SER A 314 10.75 2.46 10.66
CA SER A 314 9.80 1.38 10.94
C SER A 314 10.18 0.60 12.20
N GLN A 315 11.47 0.38 12.48
CA GLN A 315 11.90 -0.27 13.72
C GLN A 315 11.54 0.56 14.96
N ALA A 316 11.78 1.87 14.91
CA ALA A 316 11.42 2.77 16.00
C ALA A 316 9.89 2.77 16.22
N HIS A 317 9.11 2.79 15.14
CA HIS A 317 7.66 2.71 15.19
C HIS A 317 7.16 1.39 15.77
N PHE A 318 7.68 0.23 15.32
CA PHE A 318 7.31 -1.09 15.85
C PHE A 318 7.63 -1.20 17.34
N PHE A 319 8.81 -0.76 17.75
CA PHE A 319 9.19 -0.74 19.16
C PHE A 319 8.20 0.10 19.98
N TYR A 320 7.88 1.31 19.48
CA TYR A 320 6.92 2.18 20.11
C TYR A 320 5.52 1.53 20.22
N ILE A 321 4.98 0.98 19.13
CA ILE A 321 3.67 0.33 19.11
C ILE A 321 3.61 -0.86 20.08
N PHE A 322 4.59 -1.75 20.06
CA PHE A 322 4.59 -2.89 20.98
C PHE A 322 4.77 -2.46 22.44
N SER A 323 5.56 -1.41 22.70
CA SER A 323 5.67 -0.84 24.05
C SER A 323 4.35 -0.24 24.51
N LEU A 324 3.62 0.43 23.62
CA LEU A 324 2.33 1.05 23.93
C LEU A 324 1.25 -0.01 24.11
N PHE A 325 1.29 -1.12 23.36
CA PHE A 325 0.38 -2.24 23.53
C PHE A 325 0.42 -2.83 24.95
N SER A 326 1.56 -2.74 25.65
CA SER A 326 1.67 -3.19 27.06
C SER A 326 0.73 -2.44 28.01
N VAL A 327 0.28 -1.24 27.65
CA VAL A 327 -0.70 -0.44 28.39
C VAL A 327 -2.12 -1.00 28.22
N PHE A 328 -2.41 -1.59 27.06
CA PHE A 328 -3.76 -2.00 26.64
C PHE A 328 -4.03 -3.49 26.80
N ILE A 329 -2.98 -4.33 26.77
CA ILE A 329 -3.12 -5.79 26.79
C ILE A 329 -3.96 -6.32 27.97
N ASN A 330 -3.84 -5.69 29.14
CA ASN A 330 -4.56 -6.03 30.37
C ASN A 330 -5.67 -5.04 30.73
N ASN A 331 -6.11 -4.20 29.79
CA ASN A 331 -7.11 -3.16 30.07
C ASN A 331 -8.52 -3.74 30.04
N HIS A 332 -9.04 -4.14 31.20
CA HIS A 332 -10.35 -4.82 31.29
C HIS A 332 -11.50 -3.95 30.80
N SER A 333 -11.47 -2.65 31.10
CA SER A 333 -12.53 -1.72 30.69
C SER A 333 -12.65 -1.62 29.16
N LEU A 334 -11.54 -1.76 28.43
CA LEU A 334 -11.53 -1.82 26.96
C LEU A 334 -12.27 -3.05 26.47
N TYR A 335 -11.84 -4.26 26.87
CA TYR A 335 -12.49 -5.50 26.45
C TYR A 335 -13.98 -5.54 26.80
N GLN A 336 -14.33 -5.16 28.03
CA GLN A 336 -15.72 -5.13 28.51
C GLN A 336 -16.60 -4.19 27.69
N SER A 337 -16.04 -3.06 27.20
CA SER A 337 -16.78 -2.12 26.35
C SER A 337 -17.17 -2.72 24.99
N PHE A 338 -16.50 -3.79 24.56
CA PHE A 338 -16.72 -4.51 23.30
C PHE A 338 -17.29 -5.92 23.52
N GLY A 339 -17.91 -6.18 24.68
CA GLY A 339 -18.65 -7.42 24.96
C GLY A 339 -17.79 -8.59 25.46
N PHE A 340 -16.49 -8.39 25.67
CA PHE A 340 -15.60 -9.40 26.24
C PHE A 340 -15.57 -9.25 27.77
N HIS A 341 -16.49 -9.94 28.44
CA HIS A 341 -16.67 -9.84 29.90
C HIS A 341 -15.93 -10.93 30.70
N ASN A 342 -15.80 -12.12 30.13
CA ASN A 342 -15.29 -13.30 30.84
C ASN A 342 -13.89 -13.73 30.38
N GLU A 343 -13.52 -13.35 29.15
CA GLU A 343 -12.25 -13.72 28.51
C GLU A 343 -11.60 -12.48 27.91
N PHE A 344 -10.27 -12.44 27.90
CA PHE A 344 -9.48 -11.32 27.40
C PHE A 344 -8.42 -11.80 26.39
N PRO A 345 -8.83 -12.30 25.21
CA PRO A 345 -7.89 -12.89 24.27
C PRO A 345 -6.92 -11.84 23.73
N ILE A 346 -5.62 -12.16 23.70
CA ILE A 346 -4.57 -11.20 23.35
C ILE A 346 -4.78 -10.60 21.96
N ILE A 347 -5.25 -11.41 21.00
CA ILE A 347 -5.50 -10.95 19.62
C ILE A 347 -6.64 -9.93 19.55
N ILE A 348 -7.67 -10.09 20.37
CA ILE A 348 -8.79 -9.14 20.46
C ILE A 348 -8.29 -7.82 21.06
N GLY A 349 -7.48 -7.90 22.12
CA GLY A 349 -6.84 -6.72 22.70
C GLY A 349 -6.00 -5.97 21.69
N PHE A 350 -5.25 -6.68 20.85
CA PHE A 350 -4.42 -6.08 19.81
C PHE A 350 -5.26 -5.37 18.72
N ILE A 351 -6.38 -5.98 18.29
CA ILE A 351 -7.31 -5.36 17.34
C ILE A 351 -7.91 -4.08 17.92
N LEU A 352 -8.47 -4.14 19.14
CA LEU A 352 -9.07 -2.97 19.79
C LEU A 352 -8.05 -1.86 20.09
N PHE A 353 -6.82 -2.25 20.43
CA PHE A 353 -5.70 -1.32 20.57
C PHE A 353 -5.37 -0.63 19.25
N SER A 354 -5.32 -1.36 18.13
CA SER A 354 -5.09 -0.79 16.81
C SER A 354 -6.15 0.26 16.48
N ASP A 355 -7.43 -0.03 16.75
CA ASP A 355 -8.53 0.92 16.52
C ASP A 355 -8.43 2.17 17.41
N ALA A 356 -7.97 2.01 18.65
CA ALA A 356 -7.75 3.13 19.58
C ALA A 356 -6.62 4.07 19.12
N LEU A 357 -5.67 3.59 18.33
CA LEU A 357 -4.53 4.36 17.81
C LEU A 357 -4.78 5.07 16.48
N ALA A 358 -5.94 4.89 15.85
CA ALA A 358 -6.25 5.49 14.54
C ALA A 358 -5.94 7.00 14.41
N PRO A 359 -6.18 7.86 15.43
CA PRO A 359 -5.78 9.27 15.35
C PRO A 359 -4.27 9.49 15.26
N MET A 360 -3.48 8.66 15.93
CA MET A 360 -2.03 8.74 15.87
C MET A 360 -1.52 8.30 14.49
N ASP A 361 -2.09 7.23 13.94
CA ASP A 361 -1.74 6.74 12.61
C ASP A 361 -2.01 7.77 11.52
N THR A 362 -3.08 8.57 11.67
CA THR A 362 -3.37 9.72 10.80
C THR A 362 -2.22 10.74 10.77
N VAL A 363 -1.63 11.05 11.94
CA VAL A 363 -0.49 11.98 12.04
C VAL A 363 0.77 11.35 11.47
N ILE A 364 1.04 10.09 11.80
CA ILE A 364 2.22 9.36 11.29
C ILE A 364 2.16 9.26 9.76
N LYS A 365 0.99 8.96 9.18
CA LYS A 365 0.76 8.94 7.72
C LYS A 365 1.15 10.27 7.07
N LEU A 366 0.69 11.39 7.62
CA LEU A 366 1.06 12.72 7.12
C LEU A 366 2.58 12.94 7.15
N LEU A 367 3.23 12.64 8.28
CA LEU A 367 4.68 12.81 8.44
C LEU A 367 5.48 11.91 7.48
N MET A 368 5.03 10.67 7.30
CA MET A 368 5.66 9.72 6.37
C MET A 368 5.50 10.16 4.92
N ASN A 369 4.34 10.71 4.53
CA ASN A 369 4.14 11.25 3.18
C ASN A 369 4.98 12.51 2.92
N ILE A 370 5.12 13.40 3.90
CA ILE A 370 6.03 14.55 3.80
C ILE A 370 7.48 14.08 3.59
N LEU A 371 7.92 13.09 4.36
CA LEU A 371 9.27 12.52 4.23
C LEU A 371 9.46 11.83 2.87
N SER A 372 8.48 11.05 2.42
CA SER A 372 8.50 10.39 1.11
C SER A 372 8.64 11.42 -0.02
N ARG A 373 7.84 12.49 0.00
CA ARG A 373 7.93 13.58 -0.98
C ARG A 373 9.30 14.25 -1.01
N LYS A 374 9.94 14.41 0.15
CA LYS A 374 11.32 14.91 0.23
C LYS A 374 12.30 13.95 -0.48
N TYR A 375 12.17 12.65 -0.23
CA TYR A 375 13.01 11.63 -0.85
C TYR A 375 12.85 11.57 -2.38
N GLU A 376 11.66 11.81 -2.91
CA GLU A 376 11.42 11.94 -4.35
C GLU A 376 12.22 13.09 -4.97
N PHE A 377 12.21 14.27 -4.34
CA PHE A 377 13.02 15.40 -4.81
C PHE A 377 14.53 15.12 -4.72
N GLU A 378 14.98 14.46 -3.66
CA GLU A 378 16.38 14.04 -3.53
C GLU A 378 16.79 13.03 -4.62
N ALA A 379 15.89 12.16 -5.05
CA ALA A 379 16.10 11.20 -6.13
C ALA A 379 16.06 11.86 -7.51
N ASP A 380 15.16 12.82 -7.73
CA ASP A 380 15.12 13.66 -8.94
C ASP A 380 16.41 14.46 -9.11
N ASP A 381 16.87 15.14 -8.04
CA ASP A 381 18.14 15.87 -8.01
C ASP A 381 19.33 14.95 -8.30
N PHE A 382 19.31 13.72 -7.77
CA PHE A 382 20.35 12.74 -8.06
C PHE A 382 20.40 12.35 -9.55
N ALA A 383 19.24 12.05 -10.16
CA ALA A 383 19.17 11.73 -11.58
C ALA A 383 19.57 12.92 -12.46
N GLN A 384 19.18 14.14 -12.09
CA GLN A 384 19.62 15.38 -12.72
C GLN A 384 21.15 15.53 -12.65
N GLY A 385 21.75 15.28 -11.49
CA GLY A 385 23.21 15.33 -11.30
C GLY A 385 23.99 14.32 -12.16
N LEU A 386 23.33 13.27 -12.66
CA LEU A 386 23.91 12.30 -13.59
C LEU A 386 23.78 12.71 -15.06
N GLY A 387 23.02 13.76 -15.35
CA GLY A 387 22.77 14.30 -16.70
C GLY A 387 21.43 13.92 -17.31
N TYR A 388 20.52 13.25 -16.58
CA TYR A 388 19.25 12.73 -17.10
C TYR A 388 18.04 13.66 -16.91
N GLN A 389 18.27 14.97 -16.76
CA GLN A 389 17.23 15.94 -16.44
C GLN A 389 16.09 15.94 -17.47
N ALA A 390 16.43 15.94 -18.75
CA ALA A 390 15.44 16.05 -19.83
C ALA A 390 14.68 14.74 -20.04
N GLU A 391 15.40 13.62 -20.03
CA GLU A 391 14.88 12.27 -20.17
C GLU A 391 13.95 11.91 -19.01
N LEU A 392 14.30 12.29 -17.78
CA LEU A 392 13.46 12.10 -16.60
C LEU A 392 12.20 12.96 -16.67
N ALA A 393 12.31 14.24 -17.03
CA ALA A 393 11.13 15.10 -17.17
C ALA A 393 10.15 14.55 -18.21
N ARG A 394 10.66 14.09 -19.36
CA ARG A 394 9.85 13.45 -20.42
C ARG A 394 9.21 12.16 -19.95
N SER A 395 9.95 11.30 -19.26
CA SER A 395 9.43 10.02 -18.75
C SER A 395 8.32 10.25 -17.72
N LEU A 396 8.48 11.22 -16.80
CA LEU A 396 7.45 11.59 -15.83
C LEU A 396 6.17 12.11 -16.51
N ILE A 397 6.30 12.93 -17.56
CA ILE A 397 5.15 13.40 -18.35
C ILE A 397 4.46 12.23 -19.06
N LYS A 398 5.23 11.35 -19.73
CA LYS A 398 4.67 10.17 -20.41
C LYS A 398 3.96 9.24 -19.43
N LEU A 399 4.56 8.94 -18.27
CA LEU A 399 3.96 8.12 -17.22
C LEU A 399 2.67 8.74 -16.70
N GLN A 400 2.65 10.05 -16.47
CA GLN A 400 1.46 10.77 -16.03
C GLN A 400 0.31 10.66 -17.04
N ILE A 401 0.61 10.82 -18.33
CA ILE A 401 -0.35 10.70 -19.44
C ILE A 401 -0.87 9.26 -19.54
N GLN A 402 0.03 8.28 -19.56
CA GLN A 402 -0.31 6.87 -19.73
C GLN A 402 -1.13 6.32 -18.58
N ASN A 403 -0.85 6.74 -17.35
CA ASN A 403 -1.60 6.32 -16.15
C ASN A 403 -2.86 7.16 -15.92
N LEU A 404 -3.12 8.18 -16.76
CA LEU A 404 -4.17 9.21 -16.56
C LEU A 404 -4.15 9.77 -15.13
N SER A 405 -2.95 9.89 -14.56
CA SER A 405 -2.72 10.35 -13.20
C SER A 405 -3.23 11.79 -13.02
N THR A 406 -3.54 12.15 -11.77
CA THR A 406 -4.09 13.46 -11.43
C THR A 406 -3.14 14.60 -11.81
N MET A 407 -3.55 15.43 -12.78
CA MET A 407 -2.72 16.50 -13.37
C MET A 407 -2.54 17.72 -12.44
N ASP A 408 -3.49 17.94 -11.52
CA ASP A 408 -3.42 18.97 -10.50
C ASP A 408 -4.12 18.50 -9.22
N ALA A 409 -3.66 18.98 -8.07
CA ALA A 409 -4.21 18.57 -6.79
C ALA A 409 -4.37 19.71 -5.80
N ASP A 410 -5.40 19.60 -4.96
CA ASP A 410 -5.54 20.45 -3.80
C ASP A 410 -4.36 20.20 -2.85
N TRP A 411 -3.72 21.28 -2.38
CA TRP A 411 -2.51 21.21 -1.58
C TRP A 411 -2.70 20.39 -0.29
N MET A 412 -3.88 20.44 0.34
CA MET A 412 -4.14 19.74 1.59
C MET A 412 -4.37 18.24 1.32
N TYR A 413 -5.13 17.94 0.26
CA TYR A 413 -5.29 16.57 -0.21
C TYR A 413 -3.94 15.95 -0.61
N ALA A 414 -3.14 16.65 -1.41
CA ALA A 414 -1.83 16.19 -1.86
C ALA A 414 -0.86 15.96 -0.69
N SER A 415 -0.82 16.89 0.28
CA SER A 415 0.06 16.75 1.45
C SER A 415 -0.26 15.53 2.29
N TYR A 416 -1.53 15.17 2.43
CA TYR A 416 -1.96 14.05 3.26
C TYR A 416 -1.98 12.70 2.52
N HIS A 417 -2.34 12.67 1.23
CA HIS A 417 -2.52 11.42 0.48
C HIS A 417 -1.36 11.03 -0.44
N PHE A 418 -0.61 11.99 -0.98
CA PHE A 418 0.40 11.69 -1.99
C PHE A 418 1.76 11.44 -1.34
N SER A 419 2.28 10.24 -1.55
CA SER A 419 3.67 9.88 -1.22
C SER A 419 4.68 10.49 -2.21
N HIS A 420 4.22 10.92 -3.39
CA HIS A 420 5.02 11.57 -4.41
C HIS A 420 4.55 13.02 -4.62
N PRO A 421 5.45 13.99 -4.86
CA PRO A 421 5.06 15.34 -5.26
C PRO A 421 4.30 15.29 -6.60
N ILE A 422 3.40 16.25 -6.82
CA ILE A 422 2.67 16.31 -8.10
C ILE A 422 3.63 16.63 -9.25
N LEU A 423 3.27 16.21 -10.47
CA LEU A 423 4.14 16.36 -11.64
C LEU A 423 4.64 17.79 -11.83
N SER A 424 3.78 18.80 -11.63
CA SER A 424 4.15 20.21 -11.78
C SER A 424 5.24 20.65 -10.79
N GLU A 425 5.23 20.13 -9.56
CA GLU A 425 6.26 20.39 -8.56
C GLU A 425 7.60 19.75 -8.97
N ARG A 426 7.58 18.49 -9.44
CA ARG A 426 8.77 17.77 -9.88
C ARG A 426 9.41 18.40 -11.11
N LEU A 427 8.61 18.74 -12.12
CA LEU A 427 9.10 19.45 -13.32
C LEU A 427 9.69 20.81 -12.98
N GLY A 428 9.09 21.52 -12.01
CA GLY A 428 9.62 22.78 -11.49
C GLY A 428 10.99 22.59 -10.81
N ALA A 429 11.14 21.57 -9.97
CA ALA A 429 12.41 21.24 -9.31
C ALA A 429 13.50 20.82 -10.32
N LEU A 430 13.13 20.06 -11.35
CA LEU A 430 14.02 19.70 -12.45
C LEU A 430 14.32 20.88 -13.39
N GLY A 431 13.74 22.06 -13.19
CA GLY A 431 13.93 23.22 -14.07
C GLY A 431 13.49 22.96 -15.52
N TRP A 432 12.53 22.05 -15.74
CA TRP A 432 12.06 21.69 -17.06
C TRP A 432 11.41 22.90 -17.75
N LYS A 433 11.86 23.19 -18.98
CA LYS A 433 11.24 24.16 -19.87
C LYS A 433 10.69 23.41 -21.06
N SER A 434 9.40 23.60 -21.33
CA SER A 434 8.74 22.92 -22.43
C SER A 434 9.45 23.18 -23.76
N SER A 435 9.78 22.10 -24.46
CA SER A 435 10.33 22.13 -25.83
C SER A 435 9.28 21.82 -26.90
N GLY A 436 7.99 21.78 -26.52
CA GLY A 436 6.89 21.25 -27.33
C GLY A 436 6.30 19.96 -26.74
N PRO A 437 5.16 19.47 -27.25
CA PRO A 437 4.43 18.38 -26.64
C PRO A 437 5.24 17.07 -26.63
N VAL A 438 5.44 16.50 -25.44
CA VAL A 438 6.15 15.22 -25.24
C VAL A 438 5.38 14.01 -25.77
N ALA A 439 4.06 14.11 -25.90
CA ALA A 439 3.24 13.08 -26.54
C ALA A 439 2.39 13.68 -27.67
N PRO A 440 2.32 13.05 -28.86
CA PRO A 440 1.37 13.47 -29.88
C PRO A 440 -0.06 13.33 -29.34
N ALA A 441 -0.95 14.24 -29.79
CA ALA A 441 -2.39 14.09 -29.58
C ALA A 441 -2.79 12.67 -29.96
N ALA A 442 -3.53 11.98 -29.08
CA ALA A 442 -3.84 10.56 -29.18
C ALA A 442 -4.02 10.15 -30.65
N ALA A 443 -3.09 9.32 -31.15
CA ALA A 443 -3.31 8.69 -32.43
C ALA A 443 -4.67 8.00 -32.34
N LYS A 444 -5.54 8.26 -33.33
CA LYS A 444 -6.76 7.49 -33.56
C LYS A 444 -6.36 6.06 -33.93
N ASP A 445 -5.80 5.31 -33.00
CA ASP A 445 -5.56 3.89 -33.17
C ASP A 445 -6.80 3.15 -32.69
N GLU A 446 -7.75 3.06 -33.63
CA GLU A 446 -8.81 2.06 -33.72
C GLU A 446 -8.24 0.62 -33.83
N LYS A 447 -6.93 0.43 -33.68
CA LYS A 447 -6.34 -0.88 -33.44
C LYS A 447 -6.39 -1.15 -31.94
N THR A 448 -7.57 -1.61 -31.52
CA THR A 448 -7.70 -2.65 -30.51
C THR A 448 -6.47 -3.55 -30.61
N ALA A 449 -5.58 -3.48 -29.61
CA ALA A 449 -4.47 -4.40 -29.51
C ALA A 449 -5.08 -5.80 -29.62
N GLN A 450 -4.88 -6.46 -30.75
CA GLN A 450 -5.10 -7.89 -30.85
C GLN A 450 -4.10 -8.48 -29.88
N ALA A 451 -4.57 -8.73 -28.66
CA ALA A 451 -3.91 -9.61 -27.72
C ALA A 451 -3.70 -10.93 -28.49
N SER A 452 -2.46 -11.16 -28.89
CA SER A 452 -2.03 -12.42 -29.45
C SER A 452 -2.37 -13.52 -28.44
N GLY A 453 -3.13 -14.51 -28.89
CA GLY A 453 -3.39 -15.74 -28.13
C GLY A 453 -4.60 -15.71 -27.18
N ARG A 454 -5.80 -15.38 -27.68
CA ARG A 454 -7.02 -16.01 -27.14
C ARG A 454 -7.12 -17.42 -27.71
N GLU A 455 -6.53 -18.40 -27.04
CA GLU A 455 -7.08 -19.75 -27.09
C GLU A 455 -8.24 -19.82 -26.09
N LEU A 456 -9.38 -20.29 -26.58
CA LEU A 456 -10.68 -20.38 -25.92
C LEU A 456 -10.65 -21.23 -24.64
#